data_AF-A0A1Q7ZAQ6-F1
#
_entry.id   AF-A0A1Q7ZAQ6-F1
#
_cell.length_a   1.000
_cell.length_b   1.000
_cell.length_c   1.000
_cell.angle_alpha   90.00
_cell.angle_beta   90.00
_cell.angle_gamma   90.00
#
_symmetry.space_group_name_H-M   'P 1'
#
loop_
_entity.id
_entity.type
_entity.pdbx_description
1 polymer ?
#
loop_
_entity_poly.entity_id
_entity_poly.type
_entity_poly.pdbx_seq_one_letter_code
_entity_poly.pdbx_strand_id
1 'polypeptide(L)'
;MKSTPFLRRPCPRLATALVAAGLAALLSGCLAFRRYDMTRIHQDAAAMPRNPVIVIHGFIGSKMMNRHTQKSVWGRVMNAILHGKPDDLSLPIDRLPLSENRDDLVPYAICESILGVKFYGAILQALREVGGYQLGDINNPKPGDTAFIYYYDWRRDNTESAINLGRAIRKIKARLKAPDLRFDIVAHSMGGFLAEYYLKFGMVDVLDHPDTAPVTYAGASDIGRIVTIGTPQRGTMSAFRILNNGFARTMSPREIFSMPSVYQLLPDDPTGHFLDMEGNPLTVDLYDARTWVVNRWSIWSPRHFESAGSPAPQAPRAPCRRCRSTCSAPIAFRPWTAWS
;
A
#
# COMPACT_ATOMS: atom_id res chain seq x y z
N MET A 1 36.40 73.43 -42.56
CA MET A 1 35.17 73.07 -41.81
C MET A 1 35.53 72.06 -40.75
N LYS A 2 35.37 72.39 -39.46
CA LYS A 2 35.63 71.48 -38.33
C LYS A 2 34.35 70.66 -38.07
N SER A 3 34.42 69.34 -38.14
CA SER A 3 33.36 68.44 -37.68
C SER A 3 33.68 67.95 -36.26
N THR A 4 32.77 68.25 -35.34
CA THR A 4 32.74 67.81 -33.94
C THR A 4 32.42 66.31 -33.85
N PRO A 5 33.00 65.55 -32.89
CA PRO A 5 32.69 64.15 -32.71
C PRO A 5 31.39 63.98 -31.89
N PHE A 6 30.45 63.22 -32.44
CA PHE A 6 29.25 62.77 -31.73
C PHE A 6 29.63 61.72 -30.67
N LEU A 7 29.44 62.04 -29.39
CA LEU A 7 29.43 61.07 -28.31
C LEU A 7 28.29 60.06 -28.54
N ARG A 8 28.64 58.81 -28.84
CA ARG A 8 27.69 57.69 -28.89
C ARG A 8 27.15 57.44 -27.48
N ARG A 9 25.87 57.74 -27.26
CA ARG A 9 25.13 57.30 -26.08
C ARG A 9 25.07 55.76 -26.09
N PRO A 10 25.41 55.07 -24.98
CA PRO A 10 25.33 53.62 -24.92
C PRO A 10 23.89 53.16 -25.13
N CYS A 11 23.73 52.12 -25.96
CA CYS A 11 22.46 51.60 -26.42
C CYS A 11 21.63 51.08 -25.23
N PRO A 12 20.38 51.54 -25.01
CA PRO A 12 19.56 51.19 -23.85
C PRO A 12 19.30 49.69 -23.72
N ARG A 13 19.38 48.94 -24.84
CA ARG A 13 19.22 47.48 -24.89
C ARG A 13 20.33 46.70 -24.20
N LEU A 14 21.56 47.24 -24.15
CA LEU A 14 22.67 46.56 -23.47
C LEU A 14 22.55 46.66 -21.94
N ALA A 15 22.10 47.82 -21.46
CA ALA A 15 21.85 48.05 -20.04
C ALA A 15 20.67 47.21 -19.52
N THR A 16 19.59 47.07 -20.31
CA THR A 16 18.46 46.19 -19.93
C THR A 16 18.85 44.72 -19.94
N ALA A 17 19.68 44.29 -20.89
CA ALA A 17 20.18 42.90 -20.94
C ALA A 17 21.07 42.56 -19.73
N LEU A 18 21.95 43.49 -19.32
CA LEU A 18 22.80 43.30 -18.15
C LEU A 18 22.02 43.28 -16.83
N VAL A 19 20.98 44.12 -16.70
CA VAL A 19 20.10 44.11 -15.52
C VAL A 19 19.26 42.83 -15.47
N ALA A 20 18.73 42.36 -16.61
CA ALA A 20 17.99 41.10 -16.68
C ALA A 20 18.88 39.88 -16.37
N ALA A 21 20.12 39.85 -16.87
CA ALA A 21 21.09 38.80 -16.54
C ALA A 21 21.50 38.83 -15.05
N GLY A 22 21.64 40.01 -14.46
CA GLY A 22 21.91 40.19 -13.03
C GLY A 22 20.74 39.68 -12.16
N LEU A 23 19.49 40.00 -12.53
CA LEU A 23 18.30 39.50 -11.83
C LEU A 23 18.15 37.97 -11.96
N ALA A 24 18.43 37.40 -13.14
CA ALA A 24 18.40 35.95 -13.33
C ALA A 24 19.48 35.23 -12.50
N ALA A 25 20.68 35.80 -12.38
CA ALA A 25 21.74 35.27 -11.53
C ALA A 25 21.39 35.35 -10.03
N LEU A 26 20.77 36.45 -9.58
CA LEU A 26 20.32 36.63 -8.20
C LEU A 26 19.16 35.69 -7.83
N LEU A 27 18.22 35.43 -8.75
CA LEU A 27 17.13 34.47 -8.55
C LEU A 27 17.60 33.01 -8.58
N SER A 28 18.71 32.72 -9.27
CA SER A 28 19.32 31.38 -9.28
C SER A 28 20.07 31.07 -7.98
N GLY A 29 20.57 32.10 -7.28
CA GLY A 29 21.30 31.95 -6.02
C GLY A 29 20.43 31.53 -4.82
N CYS A 30 19.12 31.81 -4.84
CA CYS A 30 18.20 31.44 -3.77
C CYS A 30 17.63 30.01 -3.89
N LEU A 31 17.87 29.31 -5.01
CA LEU A 31 17.44 27.92 -5.23
C LEU A 31 18.52 26.88 -4.91
N ALA A 32 19.67 27.32 -4.38
CA ALA A 32 20.63 26.44 -3.76
C ALA A 32 20.07 25.94 -2.42
N PHE A 33 19.08 25.03 -2.47
CA PHE A 33 18.77 24.16 -1.36
C PHE A 33 20.10 23.53 -0.94
N ARG A 34 20.58 23.90 0.24
CA ARG A 34 21.76 23.32 0.85
C ARG A 34 21.47 21.82 0.98
N ARG A 35 21.95 21.02 0.04
CA ARG A 35 21.89 19.56 0.13
C ARG A 35 22.84 19.19 1.25
N TYR A 36 22.26 18.90 2.40
CA TYR A 36 23.01 18.35 3.51
C TYR A 36 23.56 17.00 3.07
N ASP A 37 24.85 16.77 3.35
CA ASP A 37 25.47 15.47 3.17
C ASP A 37 24.93 14.52 4.24
N MET A 38 23.84 13.83 3.90
CA MET A 38 23.15 12.93 4.81
C MET A 38 24.05 11.76 5.21
N THR A 39 24.92 11.29 4.32
CA THR A 39 25.88 10.22 4.63
C THR A 39 26.84 10.68 5.72
N ARG A 40 27.41 11.88 5.60
CA ARG A 40 28.26 12.45 6.65
C ARG A 40 27.52 12.67 7.97
N ILE A 41 26.27 13.14 7.93
CA ILE A 41 25.47 13.39 9.15
C ILE A 41 25.16 12.08 9.89
N HIS A 42 24.94 10.98 9.16
CA HIS A 42 24.50 9.71 9.74
C HIS A 42 25.60 8.63 9.84
N GLN A 43 26.85 8.96 9.48
CA GLN A 43 27.96 8.00 9.48
C GLN A 43 28.17 7.32 10.84
N ASP A 44 28.12 8.08 11.94
CA ASP A 44 28.35 7.55 13.29
C ASP A 44 27.21 6.60 13.69
N ALA A 45 25.97 6.95 13.34
CA ALA A 45 24.81 6.10 13.56
C ALA A 45 24.87 4.81 12.71
N ALA A 46 25.44 4.89 11.51
CA ALA A 46 25.63 3.72 10.65
C ALA A 46 26.73 2.77 11.14
N ALA A 47 27.71 3.27 11.91
CA ALA A 47 28.78 2.45 12.49
C ALA A 47 28.36 1.68 13.75
N MET A 48 27.28 2.08 14.43
CA MET A 48 26.82 1.42 15.64
C MET A 48 26.18 0.05 15.37
N PRO A 49 26.29 -0.91 16.31
CA PRO A 49 25.51 -2.15 16.28
C PRO A 49 24.01 -1.86 16.18
N ARG A 50 23.33 -2.55 15.28
CA ARG A 50 21.93 -2.29 14.94
C ARG A 50 21.24 -3.53 14.41
N ASN A 51 19.92 -3.55 14.54
CA ASN A 51 19.09 -4.61 14.00
C ASN A 51 19.05 -4.52 12.46
N PRO A 52 18.98 -5.65 11.75
CA PRO A 52 18.59 -5.64 10.36
C PRO A 52 17.20 -5.03 10.16
N VAL A 53 16.99 -4.40 9.00
CA VAL A 53 15.73 -3.73 8.66
C VAL A 53 14.85 -4.61 7.77
N ILE A 54 13.55 -4.68 8.03
CA ILE A 54 12.56 -5.23 7.08
C ILE A 54 11.67 -4.09 6.58
N VAL A 55 11.68 -3.87 5.26
CA VAL A 55 10.79 -2.93 4.60
C VAL A 55 9.51 -3.65 4.19
N ILE A 56 8.36 -3.12 4.59
CA ILE A 56 7.03 -3.64 4.26
C ILE A 56 6.29 -2.61 3.42
N HIS A 57 5.88 -3.02 2.23
CA HIS A 57 5.15 -2.14 1.31
C HIS A 57 3.64 -2.06 1.64
N GLY A 58 2.98 -1.02 1.15
CA GLY A 58 1.53 -0.87 1.22
C GLY A 58 0.81 -1.53 0.04
N PHE A 59 -0.48 -1.22 -0.11
CA PHE A 59 -1.29 -1.59 -1.28
C PHE A 59 -0.52 -1.28 -2.58
N ILE A 60 -0.56 -2.19 -3.55
CA ILE A 60 0.13 -2.14 -4.86
C ILE A 60 1.66 -2.00 -4.84
N GLY A 61 2.29 -2.14 -3.68
CA GLY A 61 3.71 -1.86 -3.51
C GLY A 61 4.66 -2.91 -4.08
N SER A 62 4.21 -4.14 -4.31
CA SER A 62 4.97 -5.19 -5.00
C SER A 62 4.47 -5.42 -6.42
N LYS A 63 5.39 -5.79 -7.30
CA LYS A 63 5.14 -6.31 -8.63
C LYS A 63 4.59 -7.73 -8.51
N MET A 64 3.62 -8.06 -9.36
CA MET A 64 3.00 -9.39 -9.41
C MET A 64 3.38 -10.09 -10.72
N MET A 65 3.61 -11.40 -10.64
CA MET A 65 3.83 -12.25 -11.81
C MET A 65 3.03 -13.54 -11.69
N ASN A 66 2.66 -14.14 -12.82
CA ASN A 66 2.12 -15.49 -12.84
C ASN A 66 3.25 -16.49 -12.60
N ARG A 67 3.10 -17.37 -11.62
CA ARG A 67 4.16 -18.32 -11.22
C ARG A 67 4.51 -19.36 -12.28
N HIS A 68 3.58 -19.71 -13.16
CA HIS A 68 3.82 -20.72 -14.20
C HIS A 68 4.44 -20.11 -15.44
N THR A 69 3.94 -18.95 -15.88
CA THR A 69 4.42 -18.30 -17.10
C THR A 69 5.61 -17.36 -16.86
N GLN A 70 5.87 -17.01 -15.59
CA GLN A 70 6.86 -16.00 -15.17
C GLN A 70 6.63 -14.61 -15.80
N LYS A 71 5.44 -14.36 -16.36
CA LYS A 71 5.06 -13.07 -16.92
C LYS A 71 4.61 -12.12 -15.81
N SER A 72 5.13 -10.90 -15.84
CA SER A 72 4.69 -9.83 -14.95
C SER A 72 3.30 -9.34 -15.35
N VAL A 73 2.38 -9.37 -14.38
CA VAL A 73 0.98 -8.93 -14.50
C VAL A 73 0.80 -7.52 -13.93
N TRP A 74 1.62 -7.15 -12.94
CA TRP A 74 1.61 -5.81 -12.35
C TRP A 74 3.04 -5.30 -12.11
N GLY A 75 3.26 -3.99 -12.33
CA GLY A 75 4.49 -3.29 -11.91
C GLY A 75 5.56 -3.04 -12.98
N ARG A 76 5.33 -3.37 -14.25
CA ARG A 76 6.09 -2.83 -15.39
C ARG A 76 5.37 -1.59 -15.91
N VAL A 77 5.91 -0.40 -15.58
CA VAL A 77 5.54 0.94 -16.13
C VAL A 77 4.11 0.99 -16.69
N MET A 78 3.10 1.14 -15.84
CA MET A 78 1.72 1.51 -16.22
C MET A 78 1.14 0.86 -17.51
N ASN A 79 1.38 -0.43 -17.76
CA ASN A 79 0.62 -1.20 -18.75
C ASN A 79 -0.41 -2.03 -17.95
N ALA A 80 -1.73 -1.99 -18.12
CA ALA A 80 -2.56 -1.58 -19.24
C ALA A 80 -2.00 -2.05 -20.57
N ILE A 81 -1.90 -3.36 -20.79
CA ILE A 81 -1.94 -4.03 -22.11
C ILE A 81 -1.87 -5.54 -21.82
N LEU A 82 -2.88 -6.29 -22.30
CA LEU A 82 -3.22 -7.70 -22.07
C LEU A 82 -4.15 -7.96 -20.87
N HIS A 83 -5.42 -7.57 -21.03
CA HIS A 83 -6.52 -8.06 -20.21
C HIS A 83 -6.98 -9.42 -20.75
N GLY A 84 -6.82 -10.47 -19.96
CA GLY A 84 -7.30 -11.82 -20.24
C GLY A 84 -6.79 -12.82 -19.19
N LYS A 85 -7.56 -13.87 -18.89
CA LYS A 85 -7.04 -14.97 -18.05
C LYS A 85 -5.84 -15.60 -18.78
N PRO A 86 -4.69 -15.85 -18.11
CA PRO A 86 -4.47 -15.93 -16.66
C PRO A 86 -3.80 -14.70 -16.01
N ASP A 87 -3.84 -13.53 -16.67
CA ASP A 87 -3.14 -12.31 -16.26
C ASP A 87 -4.12 -11.21 -15.75
N ASP A 88 -5.22 -11.63 -15.09
CA ASP A 88 -6.20 -10.76 -14.43
C ASP A 88 -5.85 -10.60 -12.94
N LEU A 89 -5.95 -9.39 -12.39
CA LEU A 89 -5.66 -9.12 -10.97
C LEU A 89 -6.80 -9.55 -10.03
N SER A 90 -7.97 -9.87 -10.57
CA SER A 90 -9.12 -10.36 -9.81
C SER A 90 -8.79 -11.67 -9.07
N LEU A 91 -9.04 -11.71 -7.76
CA LEU A 91 -8.99 -12.95 -7.01
C LEU A 91 -10.22 -13.81 -7.32
N PRO A 92 -10.08 -15.15 -7.32
CA PRO A 92 -11.23 -16.05 -7.41
C PRO A 92 -12.16 -15.85 -6.20
N ILE A 93 -13.47 -15.80 -6.49
CA ILE A 93 -14.55 -15.65 -5.49
C ILE A 93 -15.61 -16.76 -5.64
N ASP A 94 -15.24 -17.88 -6.25
CA ASP A 94 -16.14 -18.98 -6.62
C ASP A 94 -16.44 -19.95 -5.46
N ARG A 95 -15.63 -19.94 -4.39
CA ARG A 95 -15.80 -20.84 -3.24
C ARG A 95 -15.70 -20.09 -1.90
N LEU A 96 -16.40 -20.64 -0.91
CA LEU A 96 -16.30 -20.23 0.50
C LEU A 96 -15.53 -21.31 1.28
N PRO A 97 -14.69 -20.92 2.26
CA PRO A 97 -14.42 -19.54 2.68
C PRO A 97 -13.53 -18.79 1.66
N LEU A 98 -13.79 -17.49 1.43
CA LEU A 98 -13.05 -16.69 0.43
C LEU A 98 -11.53 -16.65 0.71
N SER A 99 -11.14 -16.80 1.97
CA SER A 99 -9.73 -16.87 2.40
C SER A 99 -8.98 -18.05 1.81
N GLU A 100 -9.67 -19.13 1.40
CA GLU A 100 -9.08 -20.31 0.75
C GLU A 100 -8.87 -20.13 -0.75
N ASN A 101 -9.51 -19.15 -1.38
CA ASN A 101 -9.36 -18.94 -2.81
C ASN A 101 -7.92 -18.53 -3.15
N ARG A 102 -7.35 -19.22 -4.16
CA ARG A 102 -5.97 -19.03 -4.63
C ARG A 102 -5.96 -18.84 -6.14
N ASP A 103 -5.02 -18.04 -6.62
CA ASP A 103 -4.63 -17.96 -8.02
C ASP A 103 -3.12 -18.20 -8.17
N ASP A 104 -2.65 -18.04 -9.40
CA ASP A 104 -1.25 -18.28 -9.74
C ASP A 104 -0.36 -17.05 -9.60
N LEU A 105 -0.89 -15.89 -9.21
CA LEU A 105 -0.09 -14.68 -9.10
C LEU A 105 0.70 -14.67 -7.79
N VAL A 106 1.95 -14.23 -7.88
CA VAL A 106 2.87 -14.13 -6.74
C VAL A 106 3.61 -12.79 -6.77
N PRO A 107 3.86 -12.20 -5.59
CA PRO A 107 4.71 -11.03 -5.49
C PRO A 107 6.18 -11.42 -5.69
N TYR A 108 6.96 -10.60 -6.42
CA TYR A 108 8.34 -10.96 -6.75
C TYR A 108 9.37 -9.83 -6.62
N ALA A 109 8.93 -8.57 -6.61
CA ALA A 109 9.82 -7.42 -6.50
C ALA A 109 9.06 -6.20 -5.98
N ILE A 110 9.76 -5.19 -5.48
CA ILE A 110 9.17 -3.89 -5.14
C ILE A 110 8.86 -3.07 -6.40
N CYS A 111 7.76 -2.32 -6.39
CA CYS A 111 7.52 -1.23 -7.32
C CYS A 111 8.31 0.00 -6.86
N GLU A 112 9.50 0.27 -7.40
CA GLU A 112 10.29 1.44 -6.95
C GLU A 112 9.55 2.77 -7.08
N SER A 113 8.66 2.86 -8.07
CA SER A 113 7.77 4.00 -8.29
C SER A 113 6.30 3.60 -8.20
N ILE A 114 5.49 4.44 -7.56
CA ILE A 114 4.03 4.37 -7.57
C ILE A 114 3.50 5.67 -8.18
N LEU A 115 2.64 5.58 -9.21
CA LEU A 115 2.04 6.74 -9.88
C LEU A 115 3.06 7.82 -10.30
N GLY A 116 4.25 7.40 -10.73
CA GLY A 116 5.33 8.30 -11.18
C GLY A 116 6.25 8.81 -10.05
N VAL A 117 5.95 8.55 -8.79
CA VAL A 117 6.78 8.96 -7.64
C VAL A 117 7.68 7.80 -7.20
N LYS A 118 9.00 8.00 -7.15
CA LYS A 118 10.02 7.02 -6.71
C LYS A 118 10.01 6.78 -5.18
N PHE A 119 8.85 6.48 -4.62
CA PHE A 119 8.67 6.41 -3.17
C PHE A 119 9.52 5.31 -2.52
N TYR A 120 9.36 4.05 -2.94
CA TYR A 120 10.16 2.95 -2.38
C TYR A 120 11.61 3.00 -2.85
N GLY A 121 11.85 3.48 -4.09
CA GLY A 121 13.21 3.71 -4.57
C GLY A 121 13.99 4.64 -3.64
N ALA A 122 13.39 5.74 -3.18
CA ALA A 122 14.01 6.67 -2.24
C ALA A 122 14.27 6.05 -0.86
N ILE A 123 13.34 5.25 -0.32
CA ILE A 123 13.54 4.55 0.96
C ILE A 123 14.73 3.58 0.85
N LEU A 124 14.76 2.75 -0.20
CA LEU A 124 15.83 1.77 -0.40
C LEU A 124 17.17 2.43 -0.73
N GLN A 125 17.15 3.57 -1.42
CA GLN A 125 18.34 4.38 -1.65
C GLN A 125 18.87 4.92 -0.33
N ALA A 126 18.02 5.53 0.50
CA ALA A 126 18.42 6.05 1.80
C ALA A 126 18.99 4.96 2.72
N LEU A 127 18.35 3.78 2.79
CA LEU A 127 18.87 2.65 3.57
C LEU A 127 20.27 2.22 3.12
N ARG A 128 20.52 2.16 1.80
CA ARG A 128 21.81 1.72 1.27
C ARG A 128 22.89 2.80 1.34
N GLU A 129 22.61 3.99 0.82
CA GLU A 129 23.61 5.05 0.61
C GLU A 129 23.88 5.88 1.86
N VAL A 130 22.86 6.10 2.70
CA VAL A 130 22.99 6.86 3.95
C VAL A 130 23.11 5.91 5.13
N GLY A 131 22.24 4.90 5.17
CA GLY A 131 22.23 3.91 6.25
C GLY A 131 23.34 2.88 6.14
N GLY A 132 23.96 2.65 4.98
CA GLY A 132 24.97 1.59 4.82
C GLY A 132 24.41 0.17 4.97
N TYR A 133 23.09 -0.01 4.87
CA TYR A 133 22.47 -1.34 4.94
C TYR A 133 22.72 -2.14 3.66
N GLN A 134 22.96 -3.44 3.82
CA GLN A 134 23.15 -4.40 2.75
C GLN A 134 21.85 -5.14 2.47
N LEU A 135 21.30 -4.96 1.27
CA LEU A 135 20.05 -5.57 0.87
C LEU A 135 20.24 -7.06 0.56
N GLY A 136 19.58 -7.91 1.33
CA GLY A 136 19.54 -9.36 1.15
C GLY A 136 18.26 -9.87 0.49
N ASP A 137 18.31 -11.12 0.06
CA ASP A 137 17.11 -11.86 -0.34
C ASP A 137 16.44 -12.46 0.89
N ILE A 138 15.23 -12.01 1.21
CA ILE A 138 14.47 -12.49 2.37
C ILE A 138 14.20 -14.00 2.32
N ASN A 139 14.19 -14.59 1.11
CA ASN A 139 13.99 -16.01 0.91
C ASN A 139 15.28 -16.84 0.96
N ASN A 140 16.44 -16.19 0.82
CA ASN A 140 17.75 -16.82 0.87
C ASN A 140 18.78 -15.89 1.55
N PRO A 141 18.59 -15.57 2.85
CA PRO A 141 19.42 -14.61 3.55
C PRO A 141 20.81 -15.15 3.80
N LYS A 142 21.81 -14.28 3.69
CA LYS A 142 23.23 -14.58 3.84
C LYS A 142 23.83 -13.80 5.01
N PRO A 143 24.92 -14.29 5.63
CA PRO A 143 25.71 -13.48 6.55
C PRO A 143 26.13 -12.16 5.89
N GLY A 144 25.92 -11.03 6.58
CA GLY A 144 26.18 -9.69 6.05
C GLY A 144 24.93 -8.95 5.55
N ASP A 145 23.85 -9.67 5.21
CA ASP A 145 22.57 -9.05 4.87
C ASP A 145 21.99 -8.32 6.10
N THR A 146 21.71 -7.03 5.94
CA THR A 146 21.23 -6.15 7.03
C THR A 146 19.97 -5.38 6.66
N ALA A 147 19.43 -5.57 5.45
CA ALA A 147 18.11 -5.10 5.07
C ALA A 147 17.41 -6.15 4.20
N PHE A 148 16.08 -6.26 4.34
CA PHE A 148 15.23 -7.14 3.57
C PHE A 148 13.98 -6.40 3.14
N ILE A 149 13.35 -6.87 2.06
CA ILE A 149 12.02 -6.39 1.68
C ILE A 149 11.06 -7.56 1.77
N TYR A 150 9.98 -7.36 2.51
CA TYR A 150 8.90 -8.34 2.61
C TYR A 150 7.85 -8.04 1.55
N TYR A 151 7.88 -8.81 0.46
CA TYR A 151 6.84 -8.76 -0.57
C TYR A 151 5.69 -9.69 -0.19
N TYR A 152 4.47 -9.16 -0.19
CA TYR A 152 3.25 -9.95 -0.01
C TYR A 152 2.25 -9.64 -1.12
N ASP A 153 1.28 -10.54 -1.28
CA ASP A 153 0.18 -10.33 -2.19
C ASP A 153 -0.81 -9.35 -1.56
N TRP A 154 -0.68 -8.09 -1.95
CA TRP A 154 -1.46 -6.97 -1.43
C TRP A 154 -2.96 -7.05 -1.75
N ARG A 155 -3.42 -8.07 -2.49
CA ARG A 155 -4.84 -8.32 -2.76
C ARG A 155 -5.50 -9.16 -1.66
N ARG A 156 -4.71 -9.98 -0.95
CA ARG A 156 -5.17 -11.00 0.00
C ARG A 156 -5.36 -10.43 1.41
N ASP A 157 -5.86 -11.25 2.32
CA ASP A 157 -6.04 -10.91 3.72
C ASP A 157 -4.74 -10.40 4.38
N ASN A 158 -4.81 -9.24 5.02
CA ASN A 158 -3.70 -8.65 5.76
C ASN A 158 -3.26 -9.53 6.95
N THR A 159 -4.16 -10.31 7.56
CA THR A 159 -3.83 -11.26 8.63
C THR A 159 -2.99 -12.42 8.11
N GLU A 160 -3.37 -13.00 6.96
CA GLU A 160 -2.56 -14.03 6.28
C GLU A 160 -1.14 -13.49 6.01
N SER A 161 -1.05 -12.24 5.54
CA SER A 161 0.22 -11.58 5.26
C SER A 161 1.06 -11.29 6.51
N ALA A 162 0.44 -10.91 7.63
CA ALA A 162 1.12 -10.70 8.90
C ALA A 162 1.67 -12.01 9.49
N ILE A 163 0.90 -13.09 9.40
CA ILE A 163 1.36 -14.43 9.80
C ILE A 163 2.56 -14.86 8.95
N ASN A 164 2.50 -14.62 7.63
CA ASN A 164 3.58 -14.95 6.71
C ASN A 164 4.83 -14.07 6.91
N LEU A 165 4.70 -12.83 7.39
CA LEU A 165 5.83 -12.02 7.86
C LEU A 165 6.56 -12.73 9.00
N GLY A 166 5.84 -13.24 9.98
CA GLY A 166 6.42 -14.03 11.08
C GLY A 166 7.17 -15.28 10.58
N ARG A 167 6.60 -15.99 9.60
CA ARG A 167 7.28 -17.14 8.97
C ARG A 167 8.57 -16.72 8.27
N ALA A 168 8.56 -15.58 7.58
CA ALA A 168 9.76 -15.03 6.92
C ALA A 168 10.84 -14.67 7.95
N ILE A 169 10.48 -13.98 9.05
CA ILE A 169 11.39 -13.67 10.16
C ILE A 169 12.02 -14.95 10.73
N ARG A 170 11.20 -15.95 11.07
CA ARG A 170 11.70 -17.24 11.58
C ARG A 170 12.65 -17.93 10.60
N LYS A 171 12.34 -17.88 9.30
CA LYS A 171 13.19 -18.43 8.24
C LYS A 171 14.55 -17.72 8.21
N ILE A 172 14.58 -16.40 8.34
CA ILE A 172 15.84 -15.63 8.38
C ILE A 172 16.65 -16.03 9.61
N LYS A 173 16.04 -16.01 10.81
CA LYS A 173 16.70 -16.37 12.07
C LYS A 173 17.29 -17.78 12.02
N ALA A 174 16.55 -18.74 11.48
CA ALA A 174 17.01 -20.11 11.32
C ALA A 174 18.18 -20.22 10.33
N ARG A 175 18.11 -19.57 9.17
CA ARG A 175 19.16 -19.60 8.15
C ARG A 175 20.46 -18.94 8.61
N LEU A 176 20.35 -17.83 9.35
CA LEU A 176 21.49 -17.12 9.92
C LEU A 176 21.97 -17.71 11.26
N LYS A 177 21.28 -18.75 11.78
CA LYS A 177 21.54 -19.35 13.10
C LYS A 177 21.56 -18.31 14.23
N ALA A 178 20.65 -17.34 14.16
CA ALA A 178 20.57 -16.20 15.08
C ALA A 178 19.17 -16.15 15.74
N PRO A 179 18.90 -17.01 16.75
CA PRO A 179 17.58 -17.15 17.37
C PRO A 179 17.15 -15.91 18.18
N ASP A 180 18.09 -15.07 18.59
CA ASP A 180 17.80 -13.83 19.34
C ASP A 180 17.82 -12.58 18.46
N LEU A 181 18.01 -12.75 17.14
CA LEU A 181 18.02 -11.64 16.19
C LEU A 181 16.65 -10.94 16.18
N ARG A 182 16.69 -9.62 16.34
CA ARG A 182 15.53 -8.73 16.23
C ARG A 182 15.64 -7.90 14.96
N PHE A 183 14.50 -7.43 14.47
CA PHE A 183 14.41 -6.63 13.25
C PHE A 183 13.77 -5.27 13.54
N ASP A 184 14.32 -4.21 12.96
CA ASP A 184 13.62 -2.93 12.88
C ASP A 184 12.72 -2.96 11.62
N ILE A 185 11.47 -2.55 11.73
CA ILE A 185 10.50 -2.60 10.63
C ILE A 185 10.24 -1.19 10.12
N VAL A 186 10.33 -1.01 8.81
CA VAL A 186 9.87 0.20 8.11
C VAL A 186 8.66 -0.17 7.27
N ALA A 187 7.47 0.22 7.71
CA ALA A 187 6.22 -0.17 7.09
C ALA A 187 5.51 1.04 6.49
N HIS A 188 5.09 0.93 5.23
CA HIS A 188 4.37 2.00 4.54
C HIS A 188 2.88 1.64 4.34
N SER A 189 2.00 2.61 4.61
CA SER A 189 0.57 2.51 4.34
C SER A 189 -0.01 1.21 4.94
N MET A 190 -0.70 0.39 4.15
CA MET A 190 -1.27 -0.90 4.55
C MET A 190 -0.25 -1.87 5.16
N GLY A 191 1.05 -1.76 4.83
CA GLY A 191 2.10 -2.58 5.43
C GLY A 191 2.24 -2.38 6.94
N GLY A 192 1.80 -1.22 7.47
CA GLY A 192 1.80 -0.97 8.91
C GLY A 192 0.84 -1.88 9.67
N PHE A 193 -0.30 -2.25 9.06
CA PHE A 193 -1.23 -3.21 9.63
C PHE A 193 -0.58 -4.57 9.85
N LEU A 194 0.23 -5.04 8.90
CA LEU A 194 0.96 -6.30 9.02
C LEU A 194 1.96 -6.25 10.18
N ALA A 195 2.73 -5.17 10.26
CA ALA A 195 3.74 -4.98 11.31
C ALA A 195 3.10 -4.94 12.70
N GLU A 196 2.00 -4.20 12.85
CA GLU A 196 1.27 -4.10 14.11
C GLU A 196 0.57 -5.39 14.49
N TYR A 197 -0.11 -6.04 13.55
CA TYR A 197 -0.75 -7.32 13.79
C TYR A 197 0.28 -8.35 14.25
N TYR A 198 1.41 -8.45 13.54
CA TYR A 198 2.48 -9.36 13.91
C TYR A 198 3.06 -9.05 15.29
N LEU A 199 3.32 -7.78 15.61
CA LEU A 199 3.77 -7.37 16.95
C LEU A 199 2.82 -7.90 18.03
N LYS A 200 1.51 -7.71 17.83
CA LYS A 200 0.48 -7.90 18.84
C LYS A 200 0.02 -9.35 18.99
N PHE A 201 -0.04 -10.11 17.90
CA PHE A 201 -0.60 -11.46 17.87
C PHE A 201 0.36 -12.53 17.32
N GLY A 202 1.55 -12.12 16.86
CA GLY A 202 2.52 -13.03 16.27
C GLY A 202 1.93 -13.71 15.02
N MET A 203 2.01 -15.04 14.99
CA MET A 203 1.53 -15.86 13.87
C MET A 203 0.17 -16.53 14.14
N VAL A 204 -0.61 -16.01 15.08
CA VAL A 204 -1.93 -16.54 15.43
C VAL A 204 -2.99 -15.72 14.71
N ASP A 205 -3.90 -16.38 13.98
CA ASP A 205 -5.11 -15.72 13.49
C ASP A 205 -6.12 -15.59 14.63
N VAL A 206 -6.40 -14.36 15.03
CA VAL A 206 -7.35 -14.02 16.10
C VAL A 206 -8.65 -13.39 15.59
N LEU A 207 -8.79 -13.14 14.28
CA LEU A 207 -9.92 -12.38 13.75
C LEU A 207 -11.22 -13.20 13.64
N ASP A 208 -11.15 -14.52 13.82
CA ASP A 208 -12.36 -15.36 13.96
C ASP A 208 -12.97 -15.28 15.37
N HIS A 209 -12.24 -14.71 16.34
CA HIS A 209 -12.67 -14.58 17.73
C HIS A 209 -12.32 -13.20 18.34
N PRO A 210 -12.67 -12.09 17.65
CA PRO A 210 -12.17 -10.74 17.99
C PRO A 210 -12.56 -10.29 19.40
N ASP A 211 -13.72 -10.72 19.90
CA ASP A 211 -14.24 -10.35 21.24
C ASP A 211 -13.52 -11.08 22.39
N THR A 212 -12.64 -12.04 22.09
CA THR A 212 -12.04 -12.93 23.10
C THR A 212 -10.52 -13.06 23.01
N ALA A 213 -9.89 -12.47 21.99
CA ALA A 213 -8.45 -12.58 21.80
C ALA A 213 -7.71 -11.39 22.42
N PRO A 214 -7.07 -11.54 23.60
CA PRO A 214 -6.29 -10.45 24.18
C PRO A 214 -5.05 -10.16 23.32
N VAL A 215 -4.61 -8.89 23.32
CA VAL A 215 -3.31 -8.51 22.76
C VAL A 215 -2.20 -9.19 23.58
N THR A 216 -1.44 -10.09 22.95
CA THR A 216 -0.42 -10.92 23.63
C THR A 216 1.00 -10.38 23.48
N TYR A 217 1.21 -9.47 22.53
CA TYR A 217 2.54 -9.04 22.08
C TYR A 217 3.44 -10.19 21.63
N ALA A 218 2.86 -11.25 21.06
CA ALA A 218 3.58 -12.47 20.70
C ALA A 218 4.70 -12.27 19.65
N GLY A 219 4.68 -11.18 18.88
CA GLY A 219 5.77 -10.83 17.95
C GLY A 219 6.89 -9.98 18.57
N ALA A 220 6.74 -9.48 19.80
CA ALA A 220 7.65 -8.49 20.38
C ALA A 220 9.10 -8.98 20.53
N SER A 221 9.31 -10.28 20.74
CA SER A 221 10.65 -10.88 20.84
C SER A 221 11.45 -10.79 19.54
N ASP A 222 10.78 -10.61 18.39
CA ASP A 222 11.41 -10.53 17.08
C ASP A 222 11.61 -9.09 16.58
N ILE A 223 10.99 -8.10 17.22
CA ILE A 223 10.91 -6.73 16.71
C ILE A 223 11.71 -5.80 17.61
N GLY A 224 12.62 -5.01 17.05
CA GLY A 224 13.31 -3.94 17.76
C GLY A 224 12.49 -2.67 17.79
N ARG A 225 12.24 -2.08 16.61
CA ARG A 225 11.43 -0.87 16.41
C ARG A 225 10.47 -1.05 15.23
N ILE A 226 9.38 -0.30 15.23
CA ILE A 226 8.49 -0.16 14.07
C ILE A 226 8.39 1.32 13.71
N VAL A 227 8.63 1.63 12.44
CA VAL A 227 8.41 2.95 11.84
C VAL A 227 7.31 2.81 10.81
N THR A 228 6.13 3.36 11.10
CA THR A 228 4.99 3.40 10.18
C THR A 228 4.96 4.71 9.41
N ILE A 229 4.83 4.65 8.09
CA ILE A 229 4.77 5.82 7.20
C ILE A 229 3.40 5.85 6.53
N GLY A 230 2.55 6.80 6.92
CA GLY A 230 1.24 6.99 6.29
C GLY A 230 0.28 5.81 6.44
N THR A 231 0.43 5.00 7.50
CA THR A 231 -0.48 3.89 7.80
C THR A 231 -1.83 4.41 8.30
N PRO A 232 -2.95 4.06 7.65
CA PRO A 232 -4.27 4.52 8.06
C PRO A 232 -4.78 3.70 9.24
N GLN A 233 -4.27 3.94 10.45
CA GLN A 233 -4.54 3.10 11.64
C GLN A 233 -6.02 2.87 11.95
N ARG A 234 -6.87 3.84 11.61
CA ARG A 234 -8.33 3.79 11.76
C ARG A 234 -9.07 3.62 10.43
N GLY A 235 -8.38 3.11 9.42
CA GLY A 235 -8.88 3.01 8.05
C GLY A 235 -8.96 4.34 7.30
N THR A 236 -9.54 4.32 6.10
CA THR A 236 -9.62 5.46 5.20
C THR A 236 -10.81 5.39 4.24
N MET A 237 -11.53 6.50 4.07
CA MET A 237 -12.56 6.62 3.02
C MET A 237 -12.00 6.62 1.59
N SER A 238 -10.68 6.70 1.43
CA SER A 238 -10.05 6.42 0.12
C SER A 238 -10.30 4.98 -0.33
N ALA A 239 -10.36 4.01 0.59
CA ALA A 239 -10.69 2.62 0.27
C ALA A 239 -12.11 2.48 -0.27
N PHE A 240 -13.08 3.17 0.36
CA PHE A 240 -14.45 3.26 -0.14
C PHE A 240 -14.49 3.81 -1.56
N ARG A 241 -13.74 4.90 -1.84
CA ARG A 241 -13.65 5.47 -3.20
C ARG A 241 -13.05 4.47 -4.20
N ILE A 242 -12.02 3.72 -3.81
CA ILE A 242 -11.35 2.73 -4.67
C ILE A 242 -12.30 1.55 -4.96
N LEU A 243 -13.06 1.06 -3.98
CA LEU A 243 -14.08 0.03 -4.16
C LEU A 243 -15.19 0.44 -5.13
N ASN A 244 -15.53 1.74 -5.18
CA ASN A 244 -16.57 2.28 -6.05
C ASN A 244 -16.08 2.59 -7.47
N ASN A 245 -14.86 3.11 -7.60
CA ASN A 245 -14.37 3.70 -8.85
C ASN A 245 -13.22 2.94 -9.49
N GLY A 246 -12.69 1.91 -8.84
CA GLY A 246 -11.44 1.27 -9.24
C GLY A 246 -10.20 2.03 -8.76
N PHE A 247 -9.03 1.56 -9.15
CA PHE A 247 -7.74 2.18 -8.81
C PHE A 247 -7.03 2.68 -10.06
N ALA A 248 -6.82 4.00 -10.13
CA ALA A 248 -6.36 4.70 -11.32
C ALA A 248 -7.18 4.25 -12.56
N ARG A 249 -6.67 4.45 -13.78
CA ARG A 249 -7.27 3.84 -14.98
C ARG A 249 -6.80 2.40 -15.20
N THR A 250 -6.23 1.76 -14.17
CA THR A 250 -5.49 0.50 -14.29
C THR A 250 -6.18 -0.69 -13.65
N MET A 251 -7.08 -0.47 -12.68
CA MET A 251 -7.89 -1.54 -12.09
C MET A 251 -9.33 -1.09 -12.03
N SER A 252 -10.21 -1.93 -12.55
CA SER A 252 -11.66 -1.75 -12.49
C SER A 252 -12.20 -1.99 -11.07
N PRO A 253 -13.38 -1.43 -10.74
CA PRO A 253 -14.09 -1.78 -9.51
C PRO A 253 -14.31 -3.29 -9.34
N ARG A 254 -14.45 -4.04 -10.44
CA ARG A 254 -14.63 -5.51 -10.41
C ARG A 254 -13.39 -6.22 -9.88
N GLU A 255 -12.20 -5.82 -10.33
CA GLU A 255 -10.94 -6.37 -9.81
C GLU A 255 -10.80 -6.04 -8.32
N ILE A 256 -11.00 -4.76 -7.96
CA ILE A 256 -10.92 -4.30 -6.57
C ILE A 256 -11.92 -5.01 -5.66
N PHE A 257 -13.15 -5.25 -6.13
CA PHE A 257 -14.20 -5.91 -5.37
C PHE A 257 -13.79 -7.30 -4.84
N SER A 258 -12.90 -7.98 -5.58
CA SER A 258 -12.40 -9.31 -5.21
C SER A 258 -11.27 -9.29 -4.17
N MET A 259 -10.77 -8.12 -3.73
CA MET A 259 -9.58 -7.98 -2.88
C MET A 259 -9.95 -7.73 -1.40
N PRO A 260 -9.86 -8.73 -0.50
CA PRO A 260 -10.14 -8.54 0.92
C PRO A 260 -9.38 -7.38 1.57
N SER A 261 -8.12 -7.17 1.18
CA SER A 261 -7.25 -6.13 1.75
C SER A 261 -7.83 -4.71 1.64
N VAL A 262 -8.62 -4.44 0.58
CA VAL A 262 -9.20 -3.11 0.35
C VAL A 262 -10.35 -2.85 1.31
N TYR A 263 -11.12 -3.87 1.66
CA TYR A 263 -12.15 -3.77 2.71
C TYR A 263 -11.52 -3.58 4.09
N GLN A 264 -10.36 -4.19 4.34
CA GLN A 264 -9.58 -4.02 5.57
C GLN A 264 -8.93 -2.63 5.69
N LEU A 265 -9.01 -1.80 4.65
CA LEU A 265 -8.61 -0.39 4.68
C LEU A 265 -9.80 0.56 4.92
N LEU A 266 -11.05 0.07 4.96
CA LEU A 266 -12.19 0.91 5.32
C LEU A 266 -12.08 1.40 6.77
N PRO A 267 -12.71 2.55 7.10
CA PRO A 267 -12.75 3.04 8.47
C PRO A 267 -13.24 1.99 9.47
N ASP A 268 -12.63 1.96 10.65
CA ASP A 268 -13.01 1.06 11.75
C ASP A 268 -14.43 1.34 12.27
N ASP A 269 -14.85 2.61 12.27
CA ASP A 269 -16.21 3.02 12.57
C ASP A 269 -17.18 2.55 11.46
N PRO A 270 -18.25 1.79 11.78
CA PRO A 270 -19.19 1.32 10.76
C PRO A 270 -20.02 2.44 10.12
N THR A 271 -20.28 3.54 10.84
CA THR A 271 -21.20 4.62 10.43
C THR A 271 -20.57 6.00 10.62
N GLY A 272 -21.27 7.06 10.19
CA GLY A 272 -20.84 8.45 10.42
C GLY A 272 -19.97 9.06 9.31
N HIS A 273 -19.80 8.37 8.19
CA HIS A 273 -18.93 8.79 7.08
C HIS A 273 -19.66 9.53 5.94
N PHE A 274 -20.98 9.62 6.00
CA PHE A 274 -21.82 10.12 4.91
C PHE A 274 -22.78 11.20 5.40
N LEU A 275 -23.01 12.18 4.53
CA LEU A 275 -23.97 13.27 4.72
C LEU A 275 -24.95 13.27 3.55
N ASP A 276 -26.20 13.68 3.79
CA ASP A 276 -27.16 14.00 2.73
C ASP A 276 -26.86 15.36 2.07
N MET A 277 -27.73 15.81 1.16
CA MET A 277 -27.55 17.07 0.44
C MET A 277 -27.78 18.29 1.33
N GLU A 278 -28.48 18.10 2.44
CA GLU A 278 -28.79 19.09 3.46
C GLU A 278 -27.69 19.15 4.55
N GLY A 279 -26.72 18.24 4.50
CA GLY A 279 -25.61 18.14 5.44
C GLY A 279 -25.92 17.34 6.71
N ASN A 280 -27.03 16.60 6.75
CA ASN A 280 -27.37 15.73 7.87
C ASN A 280 -26.61 14.39 7.77
N PRO A 281 -26.14 13.82 8.89
CA PRO A 281 -25.54 12.49 8.93
C PRO A 281 -26.48 11.39 8.44
N LEU A 282 -25.97 10.56 7.54
CA LEU A 282 -26.63 9.33 7.12
C LEU A 282 -26.16 8.15 7.97
N THR A 283 -27.11 7.44 8.60
CA THR A 283 -26.83 6.21 9.35
C THR A 283 -26.66 5.04 8.38
N VAL A 284 -25.46 4.94 7.79
CA VAL A 284 -25.13 3.95 6.79
C VAL A 284 -23.97 3.10 7.26
N ASP A 285 -24.20 1.79 7.41
CA ASP A 285 -23.21 0.83 7.88
C ASP A 285 -22.34 0.30 6.71
N LEU A 286 -21.05 0.62 6.75
CA LEU A 286 -20.05 0.18 5.77
C LEU A 286 -19.82 -1.34 5.75
N TYR A 287 -20.13 -2.04 6.84
CA TYR A 287 -19.89 -3.48 6.99
C TYR A 287 -21.15 -4.32 6.79
N ASP A 288 -22.33 -3.69 6.61
CA ASP A 288 -23.52 -4.37 6.12
C ASP A 288 -23.49 -4.50 4.59
N ALA A 289 -23.36 -5.73 4.08
CA ALA A 289 -23.41 -6.02 2.64
C ALA A 289 -24.67 -5.45 1.95
N ARG A 290 -25.81 -5.42 2.65
CA ARG A 290 -27.08 -4.91 2.10
C ARG A 290 -27.00 -3.42 1.81
N THR A 291 -26.29 -2.65 2.64
CA THR A 291 -26.03 -1.23 2.42
C THR A 291 -25.45 -0.99 1.04
N TRP A 292 -24.42 -1.75 0.66
CA TRP A 292 -23.74 -1.59 -0.63
C TRP A 292 -24.66 -1.88 -1.82
N VAL A 293 -25.51 -2.89 -1.70
CA VAL A 293 -26.50 -3.24 -2.74
C VAL A 293 -27.56 -2.16 -2.89
N VAL A 294 -28.16 -1.71 -1.78
CA VAL A 294 -29.24 -0.70 -1.79
C VAL A 294 -28.75 0.64 -2.33
N ASN A 295 -27.55 1.06 -1.93
CA ASN A 295 -26.95 2.31 -2.38
C ASN A 295 -26.26 2.18 -3.75
N ARG A 296 -26.28 1.01 -4.37
CA ARG A 296 -25.66 0.72 -5.68
C ARG A 296 -24.18 1.11 -5.72
N TRP A 297 -23.46 0.76 -4.67
CA TRP A 297 -22.02 0.99 -4.55
C TRP A 297 -21.22 -0.12 -5.23
N SER A 298 -19.94 0.12 -5.50
CA SER A 298 -19.03 -0.83 -6.14
C SER A 298 -19.65 -1.46 -7.40
N ILE A 299 -19.59 -2.79 -7.53
CA ILE A 299 -20.10 -3.56 -8.67
C ILE A 299 -21.62 -3.44 -8.91
N TRP A 300 -22.37 -2.89 -7.95
CA TRP A 300 -23.81 -2.67 -8.10
C TRP A 300 -24.16 -1.33 -8.76
N SER A 301 -23.17 -0.49 -9.06
CA SER A 301 -23.39 0.81 -9.69
C SER A 301 -23.86 0.70 -11.14
N PRO A 302 -24.92 1.44 -11.55
CA PRO A 302 -25.40 1.50 -12.94
C PRO A 302 -24.31 1.83 -13.96
N ARG A 303 -23.34 2.68 -13.57
CA ARG A 303 -22.26 3.16 -14.43
C ARG A 303 -21.37 2.02 -14.94
N HIS A 304 -21.29 0.90 -14.23
CA HIS A 304 -20.44 -0.23 -14.61
C HIS A 304 -21.15 -1.25 -15.50
N PHE A 305 -22.48 -1.12 -15.68
CA PHE A 305 -23.27 -1.96 -16.58
C PHE A 305 -23.29 -1.41 -18.02
N GLU A 306 -23.27 -0.07 -18.17
CA GLU A 306 -23.21 0.58 -19.48
C GLU A 306 -21.88 0.33 -20.22
N SER A 307 -20.78 0.11 -19.48
CA SER A 307 -19.47 -0.19 -20.07
C SER A 307 -19.25 -1.67 -20.41
N ALA A 308 -20.08 -2.61 -19.91
CA ALA A 308 -19.78 -4.04 -19.93
C ALA A 308 -20.85 -4.92 -20.64
N GLY A 309 -21.92 -4.35 -21.18
CA GLY A 309 -22.93 -5.08 -21.96
C GLY A 309 -23.60 -6.26 -21.24
N SER A 310 -23.51 -6.33 -19.91
CA SER A 310 -24.00 -7.45 -19.09
C SER A 310 -25.00 -6.96 -18.04
N PRO A 311 -26.11 -7.67 -17.80
CA PRO A 311 -27.12 -7.25 -16.83
C PRO A 311 -26.62 -7.36 -15.39
N ALA A 312 -27.22 -6.54 -14.50
CA ALA A 312 -26.89 -6.52 -13.09
C ALA A 312 -27.15 -7.87 -12.40
N PRO A 313 -26.24 -8.35 -11.53
CA PRO A 313 -26.53 -9.50 -10.67
C PRO A 313 -27.72 -9.14 -9.77
N GLN A 314 -28.81 -9.88 -9.90
CA GLN A 314 -30.00 -9.70 -9.08
C GLN A 314 -29.74 -10.23 -7.66
N ALA A 315 -30.25 -9.52 -6.66
CA ALA A 315 -30.26 -10.01 -5.30
C ALA A 315 -31.04 -11.35 -5.22
N PRO A 316 -30.59 -12.32 -4.41
CA PRO A 316 -31.43 -13.47 -4.11
C PRO A 316 -32.76 -12.99 -3.51
N ARG A 317 -33.87 -13.47 -4.09
CA ARG A 317 -35.22 -13.19 -3.56
C ARG A 317 -35.28 -13.62 -2.10
N ALA A 318 -35.88 -12.78 -1.26
CA ALA A 318 -36.02 -13.01 0.18
C ALA A 318 -36.54 -14.44 0.47
N PRO A 319 -35.97 -15.17 1.45
CA PRO A 319 -36.51 -16.46 1.81
C PRO A 319 -37.90 -16.28 2.43
N CYS A 320 -38.84 -17.05 1.89
CA CYS A 320 -40.15 -17.31 2.45
C CYS A 320 -40.02 -17.62 3.95
N ARG A 321 -40.94 -17.08 4.78
CA ARG A 321 -40.92 -17.06 6.26
C ARG A 321 -40.83 -18.43 6.97
N ARG A 322 -40.64 -19.55 6.25
CA ARG A 322 -40.52 -20.92 6.80
C ARG A 322 -39.11 -21.53 6.80
N CYS A 323 -38.08 -20.87 6.26
CA CYS A 323 -36.71 -21.41 6.25
C CYS A 323 -35.73 -20.58 7.11
N ARG A 324 -36.06 -20.36 8.40
CA ARG A 324 -35.22 -19.60 9.33
C ARG A 324 -33.99 -20.36 9.90
N SER A 325 -33.73 -21.60 9.50
CA SER A 325 -32.71 -22.43 10.16
C SER A 325 -31.48 -22.80 9.33
N THR A 326 -31.39 -22.44 8.03
CA THR A 326 -30.30 -22.95 7.17
C THR A 326 -29.64 -21.93 6.22
N CYS A 327 -30.03 -20.66 6.25
CA CYS A 327 -29.33 -19.60 5.48
C CYS A 327 -28.94 -18.45 6.42
N SER A 328 -27.92 -18.68 7.22
CA SER A 328 -27.28 -17.68 8.07
C SER A 328 -25.77 -17.86 7.97
N ALA A 329 -25.23 -17.73 6.76
CA ALA A 329 -23.81 -17.48 6.58
C ALA A 329 -23.69 -16.02 6.11
N PRO A 330 -23.39 -15.07 7.00
CA PRO A 330 -23.05 -13.73 6.55
C PRO A 330 -21.78 -13.83 5.70
N ILE A 331 -21.71 -13.05 4.60
CA ILE A 331 -20.42 -12.62 4.08
C ILE A 331 -19.84 -11.78 5.22
N ALA A 332 -19.07 -12.43 6.09
CA ALA A 332 -18.42 -11.79 7.20
C ALA A 332 -17.34 -10.88 6.60
N PHE A 333 -17.68 -9.62 6.37
CA PHE A 333 -16.69 -8.58 6.45
C PHE A 333 -16.09 -8.71 7.85
N ARG A 334 -14.80 -9.01 7.96
CA ARG A 334 -14.09 -9.05 9.25
C ARG A 334 -13.82 -7.60 9.64
N PRO A 335 -14.61 -6.96 10.53
CA PRO A 335 -14.31 -5.62 10.97
C PRO A 335 -13.01 -5.63 11.78
N TRP A 336 -12.20 -4.60 11.59
CA TRP A 336 -10.97 -4.34 12.35
C TRP A 336 -11.31 -3.66 13.71
N THR A 337 -12.37 -4.08 14.40
CA THR A 337 -12.93 -3.35 15.56
C THR A 337 -12.40 -3.79 16.93
N ALA A 338 -11.29 -4.52 17.01
CA ALA A 338 -10.69 -4.91 18.30
C ALA A 338 -9.55 -3.97 18.75
N TRP A 339 -9.74 -2.66 18.60
CA TRP A 339 -8.75 -1.64 18.99
C TRP A 339 -9.36 -0.57 19.89
N SER A 340 -9.37 -0.83 21.19
CA SER A 340 -9.48 0.19 22.25
C SER A 340 -8.62 -0.20 23.43
#